data_AF-A0A919GFT4-F1
#
_entry.id   AF-A0A919GFT4-F1
#
_cell.length_a   1.000
_cell.length_b   1.000
_cell.length_c   1.000
_cell.angle_alpha   90.00
_cell.angle_beta   90.00
_cell.angle_gamma   90.00
#
_symmetry.space_group_name_H-M   'P 1'
#
loop_
_entity.id
_entity.type
_entity.pdbx_description
1 polymer ?
#
loop_
_entity_poly.entity_id
_entity_poly.type
_entity_poly.pdbx_seq_one_letter_code
_entity_poly.pdbx_strand_id
1 'polypeptide(L)'
;MGVQTLHVADFEVRSAAGALVDPYDVVLGHCSAWVRNPGAGPGLPVEQLRSPGTMRVPSRGPGGRQRTITWEVEGDATTEAVRLQVAEPLRNQAAARFVTQVTIFRGLQCVGLRVAMGREVLDGWLGQAEVDGIFRPGLIRNVVNNPTLDLSVLGQKTEGRFERIRDVPATRVLAEALAKRARLPIAILQPRSQEGWKAAARLSEHLVGLAQVVTLNYVTASTLRWLLPTVVVPDGGALLVWPGMAADHLPSSRQDLEEASGESSGSNCSGKRQ
;
A
#
# COMPACT_ATOMS: atom_id res chain seq x y z
N MET A 1 -22.66 5.09 -12.50
CA MET A 1 -21.67 5.45 -11.47
C MET A 1 -20.35 4.81 -11.87
N GLY A 2 -19.26 5.58 -11.92
CA GLY A 2 -17.94 5.09 -12.34
C GLY A 2 -16.95 5.22 -11.20
N VAL A 3 -16.22 4.13 -10.90
CA VAL A 3 -15.09 4.16 -9.97
C VAL A 3 -13.84 4.54 -10.76
N GLN A 4 -13.24 5.69 -10.43
CA GLN A 4 -11.92 6.06 -10.90
C GLN A 4 -10.88 5.34 -10.03
N THR A 5 -10.26 4.29 -10.58
CA THR A 5 -9.19 3.57 -9.88
C THR A 5 -7.92 4.41 -9.89
N LEU A 6 -7.34 4.64 -8.71
CA LEU A 6 -6.12 5.43 -8.52
C LEU A 6 -4.90 4.53 -8.31
N HIS A 7 -5.07 3.41 -7.60
CA HIS A 7 -3.99 2.49 -7.27
C HIS A 7 -4.46 1.04 -7.34
N VAL A 8 -3.58 0.15 -7.79
CA VAL A 8 -3.80 -1.30 -7.77
C VAL A 8 -2.51 -1.98 -7.32
N ALA A 9 -2.61 -2.88 -6.35
CA ALA A 9 -1.56 -3.80 -5.95
C ALA A 9 -2.05 -5.24 -6.14
N ASP A 10 -1.29 -6.03 -6.92
CA ASP A 10 -1.62 -7.41 -7.27
C ASP A 10 -0.56 -8.35 -6.69
N PHE A 11 -0.96 -9.22 -5.77
CA PHE A 11 -0.08 -10.15 -5.07
C PHE A 11 -0.43 -11.59 -5.42
N GLU A 12 0.61 -12.40 -5.62
CA GLU A 12 0.54 -13.85 -5.45
C GLU A 12 0.87 -14.17 -4.00
N VAL A 13 -0.01 -14.91 -3.35
CA VAL A 13 0.10 -15.34 -1.96
C VAL A 13 0.26 -16.86 -1.91
N ARG A 14 1.25 -17.31 -1.13
CA ARG A 14 1.54 -18.71 -0.87
C ARG A 14 1.74 -18.93 0.63
N SER A 15 1.61 -20.16 1.08
CA SER A 15 2.04 -20.52 2.43
C SER A 15 3.56 -20.46 2.52
N ALA A 16 4.06 -19.89 3.61
CA ALA A 16 5.49 -19.88 3.90
C ALA A 16 6.02 -21.30 4.05
N ALA A 17 7.31 -21.50 3.79
CA ALA A 17 7.95 -22.81 3.92
C ALA A 17 7.74 -23.40 5.33
N GLY A 18 7.17 -24.61 5.39
CA GLY A 18 6.86 -25.30 6.65
C GLY A 18 5.55 -24.88 7.33
N ALA A 19 4.82 -23.90 6.80
CA ALA A 19 3.50 -23.53 7.31
C ALA A 19 2.41 -24.47 6.76
N LEU A 20 1.67 -25.12 7.65
CA LEU A 20 0.51 -25.96 7.32
C LEU A 20 -0.79 -25.15 7.42
N VAL A 21 -0.91 -24.11 6.59
CA VAL A 21 -2.10 -23.24 6.53
C VAL A 21 -2.58 -23.10 5.10
N ASP A 22 -3.89 -22.90 4.93
CA ASP A 22 -4.45 -22.46 3.66
C ASP A 22 -4.29 -20.93 3.53
N PRO A 23 -3.51 -20.43 2.56
CA PRO A 23 -3.25 -19.00 2.43
C PRO A 23 -4.55 -18.22 2.14
N TYR A 24 -5.55 -18.83 1.50
CA TYR A 24 -6.83 -18.19 1.21
C TYR A 24 -7.58 -17.85 2.50
N ASP A 25 -7.70 -18.83 3.40
CA ASP A 25 -8.41 -18.66 4.68
C ASP A 25 -7.70 -17.64 5.58
N VAL A 26 -6.37 -17.65 5.57
CA VAL A 26 -5.57 -16.68 6.33
C VAL A 26 -5.78 -15.26 5.79
N VAL A 27 -5.79 -15.06 4.46
CA VAL A 27 -6.04 -13.75 3.85
C VAL A 27 -7.48 -13.28 4.09
N LEU A 28 -8.47 -14.17 4.03
CA LEU A 28 -9.85 -13.86 4.43
C LEU A 28 -9.93 -13.43 5.90
N GLY A 29 -9.20 -14.09 6.79
CA GLY A 29 -9.06 -13.70 8.20
C GLY A 29 -8.54 -12.27 8.37
N HIS A 30 -7.51 -11.90 7.61
CA HIS A 30 -7.00 -10.52 7.59
C HIS A 30 -8.02 -9.53 7.06
N CYS A 31 -8.79 -9.89 6.03
CA CYS A 31 -9.85 -9.03 5.51
C CYS A 31 -10.95 -8.82 6.54
N SER A 32 -11.47 -9.89 7.13
CA SER A 32 -12.43 -9.89 8.25
C SER A 32 -11.97 -8.96 9.38
N ALA A 33 -10.71 -9.09 9.82
CA ALA A 33 -10.13 -8.26 10.86
C ALA A 33 -9.99 -6.79 10.42
N TRP A 34 -9.61 -6.54 9.17
CA TRP A 34 -9.45 -5.20 8.62
C TRP A 34 -10.77 -4.43 8.56
N VAL A 35 -11.86 -5.03 8.09
CA VAL A 35 -13.15 -4.32 8.03
C VAL A 35 -13.72 -4.00 9.42
N ARG A 36 -13.29 -4.74 10.46
CA ARG A 36 -13.66 -4.46 11.85
C ARG A 36 -13.26 -3.05 12.25
N ASN A 37 -14.15 -2.38 12.98
CA ASN A 37 -13.84 -1.11 13.61
C ASN A 37 -13.20 -1.38 14.99
N PRO A 38 -12.01 -0.85 15.30
CA PRO A 38 -11.47 -0.93 16.66
C PRO A 38 -12.45 -0.26 17.64
N GLY A 39 -13.02 -1.05 18.56
CA GLY A 39 -13.91 -0.54 19.62
C GLY A 39 -15.41 -0.50 19.30
N ALA A 40 -15.87 -0.93 18.10
CA ALA A 40 -17.30 -1.01 17.81
C ALA A 40 -17.72 -2.43 17.41
N GLY A 41 -18.39 -3.13 18.34
CA GLY A 41 -19.15 -4.37 18.10
C GLY A 41 -18.35 -5.59 17.63
N PRO A 42 -19.02 -6.76 17.48
CA PRO A 42 -18.41 -7.93 16.86
C PRO A 42 -18.07 -7.63 15.39
N GLY A 43 -16.86 -7.96 14.95
CA GLY A 43 -16.42 -7.76 13.57
C GLY A 43 -17.14 -8.67 12.57
N LEU A 44 -16.85 -8.49 11.27
CA LEU A 44 -17.35 -9.36 10.20
C LEU A 44 -16.70 -10.75 10.31
N PRO A 45 -17.40 -11.83 10.67
CA PRO A 45 -16.78 -13.16 10.75
C PRO A 45 -16.34 -13.66 9.37
N VAL A 46 -15.28 -14.47 9.32
CA VAL A 46 -14.78 -15.06 8.06
C VAL A 46 -15.86 -15.85 7.34
N GLU A 47 -16.68 -16.61 8.07
CA GLU A 47 -17.77 -17.39 7.46
C GLU A 47 -18.81 -16.53 6.73
N GLN A 48 -19.02 -15.29 7.17
CA GLN A 48 -19.92 -14.38 6.46
C GLN A 48 -19.33 -13.89 5.14
N LEU A 49 -17.99 -13.83 5.01
CA LEU A 49 -17.33 -13.47 3.75
C LEU A 49 -17.46 -14.55 2.67
N ARG A 50 -17.91 -15.77 3.02
CA ARG A 50 -18.16 -16.88 2.09
C ARG A 50 -19.55 -16.85 1.45
N SER A 51 -20.39 -15.89 1.80
CA SER A 51 -21.72 -15.70 1.20
C SER A 51 -21.90 -14.22 0.88
N PRO A 52 -22.47 -13.84 -0.28
CA PRO A 52 -22.65 -12.43 -0.63
C PRO A 52 -23.39 -11.65 0.46
N GLY A 53 -23.02 -10.39 0.66
CA GLY A 53 -23.61 -9.60 1.72
C GLY A 53 -23.27 -8.11 1.68
N THR A 54 -23.92 -7.38 2.57
CA THR A 54 -23.70 -5.95 2.77
C THR A 54 -23.83 -5.61 4.25
N MET A 55 -23.00 -4.69 4.71
CA MET A 55 -23.01 -4.22 6.09
C MET A 55 -22.63 -2.75 6.15
N ARG A 56 -23.32 -2.01 7.02
CA ARG A 56 -22.94 -0.64 7.38
C ARG A 56 -22.18 -0.67 8.69
N VAL A 57 -21.00 -0.06 8.70
CA VAL A 57 -20.17 0.05 9.90
C VAL A 57 -19.93 1.52 10.25
N PRO A 58 -19.71 1.84 11.53
CA PRO A 58 -19.29 3.18 11.91
C PRO A 58 -17.96 3.57 11.24
N SER A 59 -17.69 4.87 11.22
CA SER A 59 -16.39 5.40 10.81
C SER A 59 -15.26 4.95 11.75
N ARG A 60 -14.02 4.94 11.25
CA ARG A 60 -12.83 4.65 12.05
C ARG A 60 -12.36 5.80 12.94
N GLY A 61 -12.97 6.99 12.84
CA GLY A 61 -12.56 8.19 13.56
C GLY A 61 -13.74 8.97 14.13
N PRO A 62 -13.53 9.75 15.20
CA PRO A 62 -14.59 10.54 15.82
C PRO A 62 -15.21 11.51 14.81
N GLY A 63 -16.55 11.56 14.78
CA GLY A 63 -17.31 12.43 13.87
C GLY A 63 -17.35 11.98 12.40
N GLY A 64 -16.76 10.83 12.05
CA GLY A 64 -16.78 10.33 10.68
C GLY A 64 -18.13 9.73 10.27
N ARG A 65 -18.46 9.80 8.98
CA ARG A 65 -19.69 9.23 8.41
C ARG A 65 -19.62 7.71 8.30
N GLN A 66 -20.78 7.04 8.35
CA GLN A 66 -20.87 5.58 8.20
C GLN A 66 -20.21 5.09 6.91
N ARG A 67 -19.60 3.92 6.99
CA ARG A 67 -18.96 3.23 5.86
C ARG A 67 -19.85 2.08 5.41
N THR A 68 -19.86 1.82 4.12
CA THR A 68 -20.60 0.68 3.55
C THR A 68 -19.61 -0.37 3.09
N ILE A 69 -19.81 -1.59 3.53
CA ILE A 69 -19.05 -2.76 3.13
C ILE A 69 -19.99 -3.64 2.32
N THR A 70 -19.62 -3.97 1.09
CA THR A 70 -20.34 -4.93 0.24
C THR A 70 -19.38 -6.02 -0.17
N TRP A 71 -19.84 -7.27 -0.21
CA TRP A 71 -19.02 -8.34 -0.74
C TRP A 71 -19.84 -9.31 -1.56
N GLU A 72 -19.18 -9.84 -2.57
CA GLU A 72 -19.71 -10.83 -3.49
C GLU A 72 -18.78 -12.02 -3.50
N VAL A 73 -19.35 -13.19 -3.73
CA VAL A 73 -18.63 -14.46 -3.75
C VAL A 73 -19.00 -15.14 -5.05
N GLU A 74 -18.00 -15.51 -5.83
CA GLU A 74 -18.15 -16.24 -7.08
C GLU A 74 -17.21 -17.44 -7.08
N GLY A 75 -17.62 -18.53 -7.74
CA GLY A 75 -16.80 -19.74 -7.85
C GLY A 75 -17.53 -21.02 -7.49
N ASP A 76 -16.76 -22.09 -7.37
CA ASP A 76 -17.17 -23.45 -7.03
C ASP A 76 -16.28 -24.03 -5.92
N ALA A 77 -16.33 -25.35 -5.72
CA ALA A 77 -15.56 -26.04 -4.69
C ALA A 77 -14.02 -26.00 -4.92
N THR A 78 -13.56 -25.67 -6.12
CA THR A 78 -12.16 -25.73 -6.53
C THR A 78 -11.56 -24.36 -6.83
N THR A 79 -12.39 -23.39 -7.23
CA THR A 79 -12.00 -22.01 -7.47
C THR A 79 -12.99 -21.10 -6.77
N GLU A 80 -12.50 -20.22 -5.91
CA GLU A 80 -13.36 -19.35 -5.08
C GLU A 80 -12.81 -17.93 -5.14
N ALA A 81 -13.66 -16.96 -5.39
CA ALA A 81 -13.31 -15.55 -5.44
C ALA A 81 -14.22 -14.76 -4.51
N VAL A 82 -13.63 -13.93 -3.64
CA VAL A 82 -14.35 -12.99 -2.79
C VAL A 82 -13.94 -11.58 -3.20
N ARG A 83 -14.92 -10.80 -3.64
CA ARG A 83 -14.76 -9.37 -3.94
C ARG A 83 -15.38 -8.55 -2.81
N LEU A 84 -14.54 -7.97 -1.97
CA LEU A 84 -14.92 -7.11 -0.84
C LEU A 84 -14.69 -5.64 -1.22
N GLN A 85 -15.72 -4.81 -1.13
CA GLN A 85 -15.65 -3.38 -1.36
C GLN A 85 -15.98 -2.63 -0.08
N VAL A 86 -15.12 -1.68 0.29
CA VAL A 86 -15.33 -0.74 1.39
C VAL A 86 -15.43 0.66 0.81
N ALA A 87 -16.60 1.28 0.95
CA ALA A 87 -16.87 2.64 0.54
C ALA A 87 -16.95 3.56 1.75
N GLU A 88 -16.07 4.56 1.79
CA GLU A 88 -15.96 5.54 2.87
C GLU A 88 -16.25 6.94 2.30
N PRO A 89 -17.14 7.74 2.92
CA PRO A 89 -17.36 9.11 2.51
C PRO A 89 -16.09 9.96 2.67
N LEU A 90 -15.76 10.78 1.67
CA LEU A 90 -14.65 11.73 1.77
C LEU A 90 -15.00 12.86 2.75
N ARG A 91 -14.01 13.30 3.54
CA ARG A 91 -14.17 14.48 4.42
C ARG A 91 -14.52 15.69 3.56
N ASN A 92 -15.49 16.48 3.98
CA ASN A 92 -15.95 17.69 3.29
C ASN A 92 -16.51 17.50 1.87
N GLN A 93 -16.74 16.26 1.41
CA GLN A 93 -17.31 15.99 0.09
C GLN A 93 -18.44 14.97 0.19
N ALA A 94 -19.69 15.46 0.17
CA ALA A 94 -20.86 14.60 0.23
C ALA A 94 -21.07 13.77 -1.06
N ALA A 95 -20.62 14.29 -2.19
CA ALA A 95 -20.81 13.72 -3.53
C ALA A 95 -19.72 12.70 -3.96
N ALA A 96 -18.77 12.37 -3.07
CA ALA A 96 -17.66 11.49 -3.41
C ALA A 96 -17.33 10.51 -2.28
N ARG A 97 -16.93 9.31 -2.67
CA ARG A 97 -16.51 8.23 -1.76
C ARG A 97 -15.12 7.75 -2.15
N PHE A 98 -14.31 7.48 -1.15
CA PHE A 98 -13.12 6.65 -1.31
C PHE A 98 -13.54 5.19 -1.30
N VAL A 99 -13.11 4.43 -2.30
CA VAL A 99 -13.45 3.02 -2.45
C VAL A 99 -12.17 2.20 -2.39
N THR A 100 -12.13 1.25 -1.46
CA THR A 100 -11.14 0.17 -1.48
C THR A 100 -11.85 -1.11 -1.90
N GLN A 101 -11.39 -1.72 -2.99
CA GLN A 101 -11.83 -3.03 -3.44
C GLN A 101 -10.70 -4.03 -3.21
N VAL A 102 -11.00 -5.10 -2.49
CA VAL A 102 -10.13 -6.23 -2.23
C VAL A 102 -10.72 -7.43 -2.94
N THR A 103 -9.97 -8.07 -3.81
CA THR A 103 -10.36 -9.32 -4.46
C THR A 103 -9.39 -10.40 -4.02
N ILE A 104 -9.91 -11.45 -3.41
CA ILE A 104 -9.15 -12.65 -3.06
C ILE A 104 -9.62 -13.74 -4.00
N PHE A 105 -8.69 -14.45 -4.61
CA PHE A 105 -8.99 -15.54 -5.52
C PHE A 105 -8.18 -16.77 -5.12
N ARG A 106 -8.85 -17.91 -4.95
CA ARG A 106 -8.22 -19.22 -4.83
C ARG A 106 -8.15 -19.85 -6.21
N GLY A 107 -6.94 -19.95 -6.75
CA GLY A 107 -6.65 -20.76 -7.92
C GLY A 107 -6.07 -22.12 -7.54
N LEU A 108 -5.84 -22.97 -8.55
CA LEU A 108 -5.31 -24.33 -8.35
C LEU A 108 -3.89 -24.37 -7.74
N GLN A 109 -3.08 -23.33 -7.95
CA GLN A 109 -1.66 -23.31 -7.55
C GLN A 109 -1.27 -22.13 -6.65
N CYS A 110 -2.08 -21.09 -6.60
CA CYS A 110 -1.79 -19.91 -5.80
C CYS A 110 -3.08 -19.18 -5.39
N VAL A 111 -2.94 -18.33 -4.38
CA VAL A 111 -3.98 -17.38 -3.99
C VAL A 111 -3.62 -16.01 -4.56
N GLY A 112 -4.53 -15.40 -5.30
CA GLY A 112 -4.42 -14.02 -5.73
C GLY A 112 -5.00 -13.08 -4.68
N LEU A 113 -4.28 -12.00 -4.38
CA LEU A 113 -4.80 -10.87 -3.60
C LEU A 113 -4.63 -9.60 -4.42
N ARG A 114 -5.74 -9.00 -4.84
CA ARG A 114 -5.77 -7.72 -5.55
C ARG A 114 -6.40 -6.66 -4.66
N VAL A 115 -5.69 -5.55 -4.45
CA VAL A 115 -6.20 -4.40 -3.71
C VAL A 115 -6.22 -3.20 -4.65
N ALA A 116 -7.41 -2.77 -5.04
CA ALA A 116 -7.64 -1.57 -5.81
C ALA A 116 -8.19 -0.47 -4.90
N MET A 117 -7.67 0.74 -5.06
CA MET A 117 -8.12 1.92 -4.34
C MET A 117 -8.46 3.00 -5.34
N GLY A 118 -9.56 3.70 -5.11
CA GLY A 118 -10.05 4.70 -6.04
C GLY A 118 -11.09 5.62 -5.44
N ARG A 119 -11.70 6.41 -6.31
CA ARG A 119 -12.76 7.34 -5.97
C ARG A 119 -14.01 7.00 -6.76
N GLU A 120 -15.15 6.95 -6.08
CA GLU A 120 -16.46 6.94 -6.71
C GLU A 120 -17.07 8.33 -6.60
N VAL A 121 -17.43 8.93 -7.74
CA VAL A 121 -18.13 10.21 -7.81
C VAL A 121 -19.61 9.93 -8.07
N LEU A 122 -20.48 10.43 -7.19
CA LEU A 122 -21.92 10.17 -7.24
C LEU A 122 -22.64 11.12 -8.20
N ASP A 123 -22.13 12.35 -8.36
CA ASP A 123 -22.85 13.44 -9.06
C ASP A 123 -22.24 13.82 -10.43
N GLY A 124 -21.41 12.96 -11.02
CA GLY A 124 -20.82 13.18 -12.36
C GLY A 124 -19.80 14.34 -12.45
N TRP A 125 -19.51 15.04 -11.36
CA TRP A 125 -18.56 16.15 -11.33
C TRP A 125 -17.13 15.65 -11.10
N LEU A 126 -16.30 15.68 -12.15
CA LEU A 126 -14.86 15.40 -12.11
C LEU A 126 -14.07 16.57 -11.49
N GLY A 127 -14.37 16.96 -10.25
CA GLY A 127 -13.51 17.90 -9.51
C GLY A 127 -12.19 17.22 -9.13
N GLN A 128 -11.07 17.97 -9.14
CA GLN A 128 -9.85 17.55 -8.43
C GLN A 128 -10.12 17.71 -6.93
N ALA A 129 -10.57 16.64 -6.30
CA ALA A 129 -10.62 16.55 -4.86
C ALA A 129 -9.20 16.24 -4.39
N GLU A 130 -8.60 17.14 -3.62
CA GLU A 130 -7.44 16.80 -2.81
C GLU A 130 -7.83 15.61 -1.94
N VAL A 131 -7.12 14.49 -2.10
CA VAL A 131 -7.34 13.32 -1.27
C VAL A 131 -6.33 13.38 -0.12
N ASP A 132 -6.46 14.42 0.69
CA ASP A 132 -5.67 14.53 1.91
C ASP A 132 -6.13 13.46 2.90
N GLY A 133 -5.18 12.66 3.36
CA GLY A 133 -5.44 11.62 4.36
C GLY A 133 -6.12 10.36 3.81
N ILE A 134 -5.75 9.88 2.61
CA ILE A 134 -6.05 8.50 2.22
C ILE A 134 -5.47 7.57 3.27
N PHE A 135 -6.34 7.04 4.13
CA PHE A 135 -6.00 5.99 5.06
C PHE A 135 -5.84 4.70 4.26
N ARG A 136 -4.61 4.43 3.79
CA ARG A 136 -4.33 3.16 3.10
C ARG A 136 -4.74 2.02 4.03
N PRO A 137 -5.52 1.05 3.53
CA PRO A 137 -5.88 -0.13 4.29
C PRO A 137 -4.64 -0.74 4.94
N GLY A 138 -4.59 -0.80 6.28
CA GLY A 138 -3.60 -1.60 7.00
C GLY A 138 -3.63 -3.09 6.63
N LEU A 139 -4.59 -3.52 5.81
CA LEU A 139 -4.71 -4.87 5.25
C LEU A 139 -3.41 -5.35 4.60
N ILE A 140 -2.86 -4.61 3.63
CA ILE A 140 -1.66 -5.05 2.90
C ILE A 140 -0.51 -5.26 3.88
N ARG A 141 -0.31 -4.30 4.80
CA ARG A 141 0.71 -4.39 5.85
C ARG A 141 0.50 -5.61 6.75
N ASN A 142 -0.74 -5.89 7.16
CA ASN A 142 -1.05 -7.01 8.04
C ASN A 142 -0.80 -8.36 7.35
N VAL A 143 -1.15 -8.48 6.06
CA VAL A 143 -0.93 -9.69 5.28
C VAL A 143 0.56 -9.90 5.01
N VAL A 144 1.30 -8.86 4.62
CA VAL A 144 2.76 -8.96 4.38
C VAL A 144 3.56 -9.29 5.64
N ASN A 145 3.12 -8.80 6.79
CA ASN A 145 3.79 -9.11 8.07
C ASN A 145 3.35 -10.46 8.67
N ASN A 146 2.49 -11.22 8.00
CA ASN A 146 2.09 -12.52 8.49
C ASN A 146 3.20 -13.56 8.23
N PRO A 147 3.82 -14.14 9.28
CA PRO A 147 4.92 -15.09 9.10
C PRO A 147 4.53 -16.41 8.43
N THR A 148 3.23 -16.71 8.32
CA THR A 148 2.75 -17.94 7.66
C THR A 148 2.52 -17.77 6.17
N LEU A 149 2.70 -16.56 5.62
CA LEU A 149 2.46 -16.24 4.23
C LEU A 149 3.74 -15.72 3.55
N ASP A 150 3.95 -16.16 2.31
CA ASP A 150 4.91 -15.56 1.40
C ASP A 150 4.16 -14.81 0.30
N LEU A 151 4.48 -13.53 0.13
CA LEU A 151 3.85 -12.66 -0.86
C LEU A 151 4.85 -12.28 -1.94
N SER A 152 4.39 -12.31 -3.19
CA SER A 152 5.18 -11.83 -4.32
C SER A 152 4.35 -10.99 -5.28
N VAL A 153 5.02 -10.05 -5.95
CA VAL A 153 4.44 -9.21 -7.00
C VAL A 153 5.36 -9.30 -8.20
N LEU A 154 4.80 -9.72 -9.36
CA LEU A 154 5.60 -9.99 -10.57
C LEU A 154 6.78 -10.94 -10.29
N GLY A 155 6.54 -11.97 -9.46
CA GLY A 155 7.56 -12.94 -9.04
C GLY A 155 8.61 -12.40 -8.05
N GLN A 156 8.49 -11.16 -7.58
CA GLN A 156 9.41 -10.54 -6.63
C GLN A 156 8.82 -10.60 -5.22
N LYS A 157 9.57 -11.16 -4.26
CA LYS A 157 9.14 -11.25 -2.87
C LYS A 157 8.90 -9.87 -2.26
N THR A 158 7.81 -9.71 -1.52
CA THR A 158 7.44 -8.45 -0.86
C THR A 158 7.49 -8.62 0.65
N GLU A 159 8.38 -7.88 1.32
CA GLU A 159 8.59 -7.99 2.78
C GLU A 159 8.19 -6.73 3.55
N GLY A 160 7.75 -5.67 2.86
CA GLY A 160 7.33 -4.41 3.46
C GLY A 160 8.41 -3.67 4.24
N ARG A 161 9.68 -3.89 3.86
CA ARG A 161 10.86 -3.25 4.42
C ARG A 161 11.64 -2.58 3.31
N PHE A 162 12.38 -1.53 3.64
CA PHE A 162 13.33 -0.95 2.71
C PHE A 162 14.65 -1.73 2.73
N GLU A 163 15.30 -1.83 1.58
CA GLU A 163 16.62 -2.43 1.43
C GLU A 163 17.72 -1.38 1.63
N ARG A 164 18.76 -1.72 2.41
CA ARG A 164 19.90 -0.83 2.66
C ARG A 164 21.06 -1.21 1.75
N ILE A 165 21.28 -0.43 0.69
CA ILE A 165 22.45 -0.61 -0.17
C ILE A 165 23.63 0.10 0.48
N ARG A 166 24.63 -0.68 0.86
CA ARG A 166 25.77 -0.19 1.67
C ARG A 166 27.10 -0.20 0.95
N ASP A 167 27.20 -0.96 -0.14
CA ASP A 167 28.45 -1.20 -0.86
C ASP A 167 28.28 -1.12 -2.38
N VAL A 168 29.42 -1.06 -3.06
CA VAL A 168 29.51 -0.93 -4.52
C VAL A 168 28.94 -2.16 -5.25
N PRO A 169 29.23 -3.42 -4.85
CA PRO A 169 28.61 -4.59 -5.46
C PRO A 169 27.08 -4.55 -5.43
N ALA A 170 26.45 -4.25 -4.29
CA ALA A 170 25.00 -4.12 -4.18
C ALA A 170 24.46 -2.95 -5.02
N THR A 171 25.24 -1.88 -5.16
CA THR A 171 24.87 -0.76 -6.05
C THR A 171 24.82 -1.18 -7.53
N ARG A 172 25.73 -2.07 -7.97
CA ARG A 172 25.70 -2.62 -9.33
C ARG A 172 24.46 -3.50 -9.56
N VAL A 173 24.12 -4.34 -8.58
CA VAL A 173 22.89 -5.14 -8.62
C VAL A 173 21.66 -4.23 -8.72
N LEU A 174 21.62 -3.13 -7.95
CA LEU A 174 20.55 -2.14 -8.06
C LEU A 174 20.50 -1.51 -9.47
N ALA A 175 21.65 -1.12 -10.05
CA ALA A 175 21.70 -0.55 -11.39
C ALA A 175 21.17 -1.54 -12.45
N GLU A 176 21.56 -2.81 -12.36
CA GLU A 176 21.04 -3.89 -13.22
C GLU A 176 19.53 -4.09 -13.01
N ALA A 177 19.05 -4.04 -11.76
CA ALA A 177 17.63 -4.13 -11.46
C ALA A 177 16.85 -2.97 -12.10
N LEU A 178 17.34 -1.73 -11.99
CA LEU A 178 16.73 -0.54 -12.59
C LEU A 178 16.63 -0.62 -14.12
N ALA A 179 17.55 -1.34 -14.77
CA ALA A 179 17.53 -1.55 -16.23
C ALA A 179 16.45 -2.56 -16.68
N LYS A 180 15.96 -3.44 -15.80
CA LYS A 180 14.95 -4.45 -16.16
C LYS A 180 13.59 -3.80 -16.41
N ARG A 181 12.92 -4.12 -17.53
CA ARG A 181 11.58 -3.60 -17.84
C ARG A 181 10.47 -4.22 -16.99
N ALA A 182 10.58 -5.51 -16.69
CA ALA A 182 9.58 -6.25 -15.90
C ALA A 182 9.95 -6.20 -14.40
N ARG A 183 9.58 -5.09 -13.74
CA ARG A 183 9.78 -4.91 -12.30
C ARG A 183 8.79 -3.92 -11.71
N LEU A 184 8.69 -3.91 -10.38
CA LEU A 184 8.07 -2.79 -9.66
C LEU A 184 8.91 -1.51 -9.81
N PRO A 185 8.27 -0.32 -9.77
CA PRO A 185 8.96 0.93 -9.52
C PRO A 185 9.89 0.83 -8.30
N ILE A 186 10.99 1.57 -8.31
CA ILE A 186 11.95 1.60 -7.19
C ILE A 186 12.04 3.04 -6.67
N ALA A 187 11.62 3.25 -5.42
CA ALA A 187 11.82 4.48 -4.67
C ALA A 187 13.20 4.44 -4.01
N ILE A 188 14.09 5.32 -4.44
CA ILE A 188 15.47 5.41 -3.97
C ILE A 188 15.58 6.63 -3.05
N LEU A 189 16.01 6.42 -1.81
CA LEU A 189 16.18 7.47 -0.82
C LEU A 189 17.63 7.62 -0.41
N GLN A 190 18.09 8.84 -0.16
CA GLN A 190 19.39 9.12 0.43
C GLN A 190 19.22 9.80 1.80
N PRO A 191 18.80 9.07 2.85
CA PRO A 191 18.49 9.67 4.14
C PRO A 191 19.74 10.28 4.80
N ARG A 192 19.62 11.53 5.27
CA ARG A 192 20.68 12.29 5.97
C ARG A 192 20.37 12.61 7.43
N SER A 193 19.13 12.41 7.85
CA SER A 193 18.65 12.69 9.20
C SER A 193 17.85 11.51 9.73
N GLN A 194 17.58 11.49 11.04
CA GLN A 194 16.69 10.50 11.65
C GLN A 194 15.28 10.57 11.03
N GLU A 195 14.80 11.76 10.68
CA GLU A 195 13.53 11.95 9.98
C GLU A 195 13.56 11.34 8.58
N GLY A 196 14.65 11.47 7.83
CA GLY A 196 14.81 10.79 6.54
C GLY A 196 14.74 9.26 6.66
N TRP A 197 15.29 8.69 7.73
CA TRP A 197 15.16 7.25 8.01
C TRP A 197 13.73 6.85 8.39
N LYS A 198 13.01 7.67 9.17
CA LYS A 198 11.59 7.45 9.47
C LYS A 198 10.74 7.56 8.21
N ALA A 199 11.02 8.51 7.32
CA ALA A 199 10.36 8.66 6.04
C ALA A 199 10.56 7.41 5.16
N ALA A 200 11.78 6.86 5.09
CA ALA A 200 12.05 5.61 4.38
C ALA A 200 11.25 4.43 4.94
N ALA A 201 11.16 4.31 6.28
CA ALA A 201 10.33 3.29 6.92
C ALA A 201 8.85 3.45 6.53
N ARG A 202 8.28 4.66 6.67
CA ARG A 202 6.90 4.95 6.30
C ARG A 202 6.61 4.69 4.83
N LEU A 203 7.50 5.13 3.94
CA LEU A 203 7.38 4.87 2.51
C LEU A 203 7.40 3.37 2.21
N SER A 204 8.27 2.60 2.87
CA SER A 204 8.30 1.15 2.67
C SER A 204 7.03 0.46 3.14
N GLU A 205 6.37 0.96 4.19
CA GLU A 205 5.07 0.47 4.66
C GLU A 205 3.91 0.92 3.75
N HIS A 206 4.01 2.11 3.14
CA HIS A 206 2.97 2.63 2.25
C HIS A 206 3.05 2.05 0.84
N LEU A 207 4.25 1.80 0.32
CA LEU A 207 4.50 1.38 -1.06
C LEU A 207 4.58 -0.14 -1.23
N VAL A 208 4.22 -0.91 -0.21
CA VAL A 208 4.18 -2.39 -0.26
C VAL A 208 3.38 -2.88 -1.47
N GLY A 209 4.04 -3.64 -2.36
CA GLY A 209 3.46 -4.17 -3.60
C GLY A 209 3.24 -3.15 -4.72
N LEU A 210 3.59 -1.88 -4.50
CA LEU A 210 3.51 -0.80 -5.49
C LEU A 210 4.88 -0.32 -5.95
N ALA A 211 5.85 -0.29 -5.03
CA ALA A 211 7.23 0.02 -5.33
C ALA A 211 8.16 -0.66 -4.32
N GLN A 212 9.38 -1.00 -4.75
CA GLN A 212 10.46 -1.34 -3.84
C GLN A 212 11.06 -0.06 -3.27
N VAL A 213 11.42 -0.07 -1.99
CA VAL A 213 12.06 1.07 -1.34
C VAL A 213 13.49 0.70 -1.01
N VAL A 214 14.45 1.50 -1.48
CA VAL A 214 15.87 1.30 -1.23
C VAL A 214 16.49 2.56 -0.66
N THR A 215 17.44 2.40 0.24
CA THR A 215 18.20 3.52 0.82
C THR A 215 19.66 3.43 0.41
N LEU A 216 20.23 4.56 0.03
CA LEU A 216 21.63 4.73 -0.35
C LEU A 216 22.36 5.61 0.68
N ASN A 217 23.64 5.31 0.90
CA ASN A 217 24.58 6.27 1.48
C ASN A 217 25.24 7.13 0.38
N TYR A 218 26.03 8.14 0.77
CA TYR A 218 26.70 9.04 -0.17
C TYR A 218 27.57 8.32 -1.23
N VAL A 219 28.33 7.30 -0.81
CA VAL A 219 29.23 6.54 -1.69
C VAL A 219 28.41 5.75 -2.72
N THR A 220 27.37 5.06 -2.27
CA THR A 220 26.48 4.26 -3.13
C THR A 220 25.62 5.13 -4.06
N ALA A 221 25.16 6.31 -3.61
CA ALA A 221 24.45 7.27 -4.46
C ALA A 221 25.36 7.85 -5.55
N SER A 222 26.60 8.20 -5.19
CA SER A 222 27.60 8.65 -6.15
C SER A 222 27.93 7.55 -7.17
N THR A 223 28.12 6.32 -6.69
CA THR A 223 28.38 5.14 -7.55
C THR A 223 27.22 4.88 -8.50
N LEU A 224 25.97 4.96 -8.02
CA LEU A 224 24.78 4.79 -8.84
C LEU A 224 24.71 5.86 -9.93
N ARG A 225 25.00 7.13 -9.59
CA ARG A 225 25.04 8.24 -10.55
C ARG A 225 26.11 8.03 -11.64
N TRP A 226 27.25 7.43 -11.29
CA TRP A 226 28.27 7.07 -12.29
C TRP A 226 27.80 5.95 -13.23
N LEU A 227 27.10 4.94 -12.70
CA LEU A 227 26.59 3.81 -13.50
C LEU A 227 25.37 4.21 -14.35
N LEU A 228 24.51 5.06 -13.82
CA LEU A 228 23.26 5.52 -14.44
C LEU A 228 23.13 7.05 -14.28
N PRO A 229 23.74 7.84 -15.18
CA PRO A 229 23.77 9.30 -15.06
C PRO A 229 22.39 9.98 -15.07
N THR A 230 21.36 9.31 -15.59
CA THR A 230 19.97 9.80 -15.59
C THR A 230 19.27 9.62 -14.25
N VAL A 231 19.78 8.76 -13.36
CA VAL A 231 19.21 8.47 -12.04
C VAL A 231 19.95 9.31 -11.00
N VAL A 232 19.49 10.55 -10.81
CA VAL A 232 20.07 11.49 -9.85
C VAL A 232 19.19 11.58 -8.61
N VAL A 233 19.63 10.94 -7.52
CA VAL A 233 18.96 11.02 -6.22
C VAL A 233 19.40 12.32 -5.53
N PRO A 234 18.46 13.21 -5.14
CA PRO A 234 18.82 14.42 -4.41
C PRO A 234 19.44 14.09 -3.05
N ASP A 235 20.40 14.90 -2.61
CA ASP A 235 21.03 14.69 -1.30
C ASP A 235 20.02 14.94 -0.17
N GLY A 236 19.81 13.94 0.68
CA GLY A 236 18.75 14.01 1.71
C GLY A 236 17.33 13.83 1.14
N GLY A 237 17.18 13.55 -0.16
CA GLY A 237 15.90 13.45 -0.85
C GLY A 237 15.57 12.03 -1.34
N ALA A 238 14.60 11.96 -2.23
CA ALA A 238 14.10 10.71 -2.82
C ALA A 238 13.89 10.84 -4.33
N LEU A 239 13.91 9.68 -5.00
CA LEU A 239 13.65 9.56 -6.43
C LEU A 239 12.81 8.30 -6.68
N LEU A 240 11.67 8.44 -7.37
CA LEU A 240 10.89 7.28 -7.83
C LEU A 240 11.24 6.94 -9.28
N VAL A 241 11.78 5.74 -9.49
CA VAL A 241 12.20 5.25 -10.81
C VAL A 241 11.22 4.20 -11.35
N TRP A 242 10.42 4.59 -12.35
CA TRP A 242 9.45 3.72 -13.01
C TRP A 242 10.10 2.72 -13.98
N PRO A 243 9.48 1.55 -14.20
CA PRO A 243 9.91 0.64 -15.24
C PRO A 243 9.72 1.21 -16.64
N GLY A 244 10.73 1.06 -17.51
CA GLY A 244 10.63 1.44 -18.92
C GLY A 244 10.66 2.94 -19.23
N MET A 245 10.70 3.83 -18.22
CA MET A 245 10.83 5.27 -18.45
C MET A 245 12.29 5.71 -18.37
N ALA A 246 12.83 6.21 -19.48
CA ALA A 246 14.20 6.69 -19.58
C ALA A 246 14.37 8.18 -19.20
N ALA A 247 13.29 8.92 -18.89
CA ALA A 247 13.38 10.38 -18.74
C ALA A 247 12.48 11.01 -17.65
N ASP A 248 11.31 10.43 -17.31
CA ASP A 248 10.40 11.05 -16.34
C ASP A 248 10.52 10.38 -14.97
N HIS A 249 11.44 10.90 -14.16
CA HIS A 249 11.53 10.56 -12.74
C HIS A 249 10.89 11.70 -11.94
N LEU A 250 10.13 11.35 -10.89
CA LEU A 250 9.62 12.36 -9.95
C LEU A 250 10.60 12.47 -8.78
N PRO A 251 11.46 13.50 -8.76
CA PRO A 251 12.30 13.77 -7.59
C PRO A 251 11.46 14.40 -6.48
N SER A 252 11.79 14.07 -5.24
CA SER A 252 11.28 14.77 -4.06
C SER A 252 12.45 15.39 -3.31
N SER A 253 12.25 16.63 -2.87
CA SER A 253 13.23 17.39 -2.11
C SER A 253 13.38 16.85 -0.69
N ARG A 254 14.43 17.29 0.01
CA ARG A 254 14.62 16.99 1.43
C ARG A 254 13.47 17.53 2.29
N GLN A 255 12.98 18.72 1.96
CA GLN A 255 11.88 19.36 2.68
C GLN A 255 10.60 18.53 2.58
N ASP A 256 10.29 18.00 1.38
CA ASP A 256 9.13 17.14 1.15
C ASP A 256 9.17 15.87 2.03
N LEU A 257 10.36 15.28 2.21
CA LEU A 257 10.53 14.11 3.08
C LEU A 257 10.42 14.43 4.57
N GLU A 258 10.91 15.61 4.98
CA GLU A 258 10.79 16.09 6.36
C GLU A 258 9.30 16.42 6.67
N GLU A 259 8.56 17.02 5.74
CA GLU A 259 7.12 17.28 5.88
C GLU A 259 6.29 15.97 5.93
N ALA A 260 6.60 14.98 5.08
CA ALA A 260 5.97 13.66 5.13
C ALA A 260 6.24 12.88 6.44
N SER A 261 7.25 13.29 7.21
CA SER A 261 7.52 12.75 8.56
C SER A 261 6.67 13.40 9.66
N GLY A 262 6.14 14.62 9.42
CA GLY A 262 5.40 15.42 10.39
C GLY A 262 3.92 15.08 10.58
N GLU A 263 3.26 14.44 9.61
CA GLU A 263 1.79 14.25 9.58
C GLU A 263 1.20 13.26 10.61
N SER A 264 1.93 12.89 11.67
CA SER A 264 1.42 12.02 12.74
C SER A 264 1.43 12.64 14.14
N SER A 265 1.68 13.95 14.27
CA SER A 265 1.68 14.66 15.57
C SER A 265 0.60 15.74 15.62
N GLY A 266 -0.66 15.33 15.45
CA GLY A 266 -1.85 16.19 15.57
C GLY A 266 -2.70 15.85 16.79
N SER A 267 -2.13 15.87 17.99
CA SER A 267 -2.91 15.99 19.23
C SER A 267 -2.06 16.72 20.27
N ASN A 268 -2.14 18.04 20.28
CA ASN A 268 -1.91 18.80 21.50
C ASN A 268 -3.09 19.75 21.72
N CYS A 269 -3.94 19.33 22.64
CA CYS A 269 -4.75 20.22 23.44
C CYS A 269 -3.86 21.31 24.05
N SER A 270 -4.20 22.57 23.84
CA SER A 270 -3.90 23.62 24.79
C SER A 270 -5.03 24.64 24.75
N GLY A 271 -6.05 24.34 25.54
CA GLY A 271 -6.91 25.37 26.12
C GLY A 271 -6.21 25.99 27.32
N LYS A 272 -6.10 27.31 27.30
CA LYS A 272 -6.42 28.27 28.38
C LYS A 272 -5.59 29.54 28.22
N ARG A 273 -6.30 30.66 28.10
CA ARG A 273 -6.15 31.88 28.90
C ARG A 273 -7.39 32.76 28.64
N GLN A 274 -8.34 32.71 29.56
CA GLN A 274 -8.81 33.94 30.21
C GLN A 274 -7.89 34.15 31.42
#